data_AF-A0A523SFR1-F1
#
_entry.id   AF-A0A523SFR1-F1
#
_cell.length_a   1.000
_cell.length_b   1.000
_cell.length_c   1.000
_cell.angle_alpha   90.00
_cell.angle_beta   90.00
_cell.angle_gamma   90.00
#
_symmetry.space_group_name_H-M   'P 1'
#
loop_
_entity.id
_entity.type
_entity.pdbx_description
1 polymer ?
#
loop_
_entity_poly.entity_id
_entity_poly.type
_entity_poly.pdbx_seq_one_letter_code
_entity_poly.pdbx_strand_id
1 'polypeptide(L)'
;MRVGDWIAGNARPEHFTQLTLEPLVVSCDDFAMLTLLKEPSTLSKLAGRIVVSNLREGAGGEFPKLRYFITMAKNIVEAERFGEVWEQFARERKEFGTRVVNSLKGHWGQDPLSAHNMFENKVQRILIEKLKKMTGDLATSGNSSLLRLSRSLSNVADCYHLALSFPDGGFIPCSAWTWAGYSFKGGKGVPTPLSLHVEKDWASREFLVELLKAWGGSEENMDRKIAELMGQGMESENLARLMLPGWEAVEEVMPEQLPRPAEPEAGKLSRFAGNPIIKAIAEHQWESKYVFNPGAIRLNGKVYILYRACGEDEISRIGLAISSDGLHIEERLDSPIFEPAEDWEKKGCEDPRLVLIGERIHMLYTAYSSVAAQIACASIGLEDFLNRRWSRWEKRSLAFPGFEDKDATLFPQMFNGRYVMYHRIEPSIWISFSERLDCPWPREDHRILVGPGAGMSWDGFKIGGGSQPIKTKYGWLLTYHGVDHSWVYRLGVLLVALDDPGRLLYRSPNPVLEPEESYELAEQGCYVPNVVFTCGAVPSVDKEVLEDDDEVLVYYGAADTTTCVATAKVSDLIPEEIRQGRNTAAIWDNMPPG
;
A
#
# COMPACT_ATOMS: atom_id res chain seq x y z
N MET A 1 -42.65 -10.90 -18.51
CA MET A 1 -41.52 -10.43 -19.34
C MET A 1 -41.00 -9.14 -18.71
N ARG A 2 -39.75 -9.09 -18.24
CA ARG A 2 -39.19 -7.84 -17.70
C ARG A 2 -38.94 -6.89 -18.87
N VAL A 3 -39.17 -5.59 -18.69
CA VAL A 3 -39.02 -4.58 -19.77
C VAL A 3 -37.66 -4.67 -20.46
N GLY A 4 -36.59 -4.94 -19.69
CA GLY A 4 -35.25 -5.15 -20.24
C GLY A 4 -35.13 -6.33 -21.22
N ASP A 5 -35.77 -7.47 -20.94
CA ASP A 5 -35.71 -8.64 -21.83
C ASP A 5 -36.41 -8.35 -23.17
N TRP A 6 -37.50 -7.58 -23.12
CA TRP A 6 -38.19 -7.14 -24.32
C TRP A 6 -37.34 -6.18 -25.15
N ILE A 7 -36.70 -5.19 -24.51
CA ILE A 7 -35.79 -4.25 -25.20
C ILE A 7 -34.62 -5.02 -25.82
N ALA A 8 -33.99 -5.95 -25.09
CA ALA A 8 -32.86 -6.71 -25.59
C ALA A 8 -33.20 -7.46 -26.90
N GLY A 9 -34.34 -8.12 -26.97
CA GLY A 9 -34.77 -8.88 -28.15
C GLY A 9 -35.28 -8.01 -29.31
N ASN A 10 -35.97 -6.90 -29.01
CA ASN A 10 -36.81 -6.20 -29.98
C ASN A 10 -36.34 -4.79 -30.35
N ALA A 11 -35.52 -4.13 -29.53
CA ALA A 11 -35.03 -2.79 -29.83
C ALA A 11 -34.05 -2.80 -31.00
N ARG A 12 -34.21 -1.83 -31.90
CA ARG A 12 -33.38 -1.57 -33.07
C ARG A 12 -33.08 -0.07 -33.14
N PRO A 13 -31.99 0.35 -33.80
CA PRO A 13 -31.64 1.78 -33.89
C PRO A 13 -32.79 2.67 -34.38
N GLU A 14 -33.58 2.20 -35.35
CA GLU A 14 -34.75 2.89 -35.91
C GLU A 14 -35.91 3.10 -34.92
N HIS A 15 -35.92 2.40 -33.79
CA HIS A 15 -36.91 2.61 -32.72
C HIS A 15 -36.51 3.75 -31.77
N PHE A 16 -35.32 4.32 -31.93
CA PHE A 16 -34.77 5.35 -31.06
C PHE A 16 -34.63 6.66 -31.83
N THR A 17 -34.82 7.77 -31.13
CA THR A 17 -34.61 9.13 -31.66
C THR A 17 -33.91 9.97 -30.60
N GLN A 18 -33.22 11.02 -31.01
CA GLN A 18 -32.80 12.06 -30.09
C GLN A 18 -34.03 12.71 -29.47
N LEU A 19 -33.99 12.91 -28.17
CA LEU A 19 -35.03 13.56 -27.38
C LEU A 19 -34.43 14.74 -26.62
N THR A 20 -35.20 15.80 -26.49
CA THR A 20 -34.87 16.86 -25.54
C THR A 20 -35.07 16.32 -24.13
N LEU A 21 -34.11 16.56 -23.23
CA LEU A 21 -34.28 16.22 -21.82
C LEU A 21 -35.38 17.08 -21.21
N GLU A 22 -36.38 16.42 -20.63
CA GLU A 22 -37.51 17.09 -19.98
C GLU A 22 -37.60 16.73 -18.50
N PRO A 23 -37.94 17.69 -17.63
CA PRO A 23 -38.16 17.40 -16.22
C PRO A 23 -39.46 16.62 -16.03
N LEU A 24 -39.40 15.59 -15.19
CA LEU A 24 -40.57 14.92 -14.63
C LEU A 24 -40.74 15.41 -13.20
N VAL A 25 -41.59 16.43 -13.01
CA VAL A 25 -41.84 17.05 -11.71
C VAL A 25 -42.85 16.22 -10.93
N VAL A 26 -42.46 15.76 -9.74
CA VAL A 26 -43.25 14.90 -8.86
C VAL A 26 -43.17 15.39 -7.41
N SER A 27 -44.20 15.09 -6.61
CA SER A 27 -44.15 15.37 -5.17
C SER A 27 -43.55 14.20 -4.40
N CYS A 28 -42.74 14.50 -3.38
CA CYS A 28 -42.25 13.51 -2.43
C CYS A 28 -43.34 12.93 -1.52
N ASP A 29 -44.51 13.54 -1.49
CA ASP A 29 -45.67 13.06 -0.72
C ASP A 29 -46.35 11.92 -1.47
N ASP A 30 -46.46 12.04 -2.79
CA ASP A 30 -47.02 11.02 -3.68
C ASP A 30 -46.01 9.90 -3.96
N PHE A 31 -44.72 10.23 -4.03
CA PHE A 31 -43.65 9.31 -4.38
C PHE A 31 -42.47 9.38 -3.40
N ALA A 32 -42.73 8.95 -2.16
CA ALA A 32 -41.78 8.94 -1.05
C ALA A 32 -40.37 8.46 -1.41
N MET A 33 -40.29 7.36 -2.17
CA MET A 33 -39.03 6.69 -2.51
C MET A 33 -38.17 7.46 -3.53
N LEU A 34 -38.76 8.39 -4.30
CA LEU A 34 -38.01 9.16 -5.31
C LEU A 34 -37.05 10.17 -4.67
N THR A 35 -37.30 10.60 -3.44
CA THR A 35 -36.38 11.49 -2.70
C THR A 35 -35.09 10.80 -2.24
N LEU A 36 -35.07 9.46 -2.25
CA LEU A 36 -33.92 8.64 -1.87
C LEU A 36 -33.09 8.21 -3.09
N LEU A 37 -33.58 8.44 -4.31
CA LEU A 37 -32.87 8.03 -5.52
C LEU A 37 -31.63 8.89 -5.74
N LYS A 38 -30.47 8.26 -5.56
CA LYS A 38 -29.16 8.84 -5.89
C LYS A 38 -28.98 8.98 -7.41
N GLU A 39 -29.60 8.08 -8.18
CA GLU A 39 -29.39 7.90 -9.61
C GLU A 39 -30.74 7.86 -10.36
N PRO A 40 -30.77 8.30 -11.63
CA PRO A 40 -31.98 8.22 -12.43
C PRO A 40 -32.32 6.77 -12.72
N SER A 41 -33.62 6.44 -12.69
CA SER A 41 -34.06 5.09 -13.04
C SER A 41 -33.66 4.73 -14.48
N THR A 42 -33.44 3.44 -14.75
CA THR A 42 -33.17 2.94 -16.10
C THR A 42 -34.18 3.44 -17.15
N LEU A 43 -35.46 3.49 -16.77
CA LEU A 43 -36.53 4.00 -17.65
C LEU A 43 -36.45 5.51 -17.84
N SER A 44 -36.06 6.26 -16.81
CA SER A 44 -35.84 7.71 -16.90
C SER A 44 -34.69 8.04 -17.85
N LYS A 45 -33.59 7.28 -17.78
CA LYS A 45 -32.45 7.39 -18.71
C LYS A 45 -32.91 7.15 -20.15
N LEU A 46 -33.65 6.06 -20.39
CA LEU A 46 -34.17 5.70 -21.72
C LEU A 46 -35.16 6.72 -22.29
N ALA A 47 -36.02 7.30 -21.45
CA ALA A 47 -37.07 8.22 -21.87
C ALA A 47 -36.62 9.70 -21.94
N GLY A 48 -35.35 10.00 -21.66
CA GLY A 48 -34.86 11.38 -21.58
C GLY A 48 -35.60 12.20 -20.50
N ARG A 49 -35.88 11.58 -19.35
CA ARG A 49 -36.61 12.21 -18.24
C ARG A 49 -35.69 12.44 -17.06
N ILE A 50 -35.65 13.68 -16.58
CA ILE A 50 -34.95 14.05 -15.35
C ILE A 50 -35.97 14.19 -14.24
N VAL A 51 -35.95 13.28 -13.26
CA VAL A 51 -36.89 13.34 -12.14
C VAL A 51 -36.54 14.53 -11.24
N VAL A 52 -37.53 15.37 -10.97
CA VAL A 52 -37.43 16.56 -10.12
C VAL A 52 -38.45 16.42 -9.01
N SER A 53 -38.00 16.38 -7.76
CA SER A 53 -38.88 16.21 -6.59
C SER A 53 -38.53 17.22 -5.51
N ASN A 54 -39.53 17.74 -4.80
CA ASN A 54 -39.28 18.49 -3.57
C ASN A 54 -38.60 17.59 -2.52
N LEU A 55 -37.83 18.21 -1.62
CA LEU A 55 -37.27 17.55 -0.44
C LEU A 55 -38.30 17.62 0.71
N ARG A 56 -38.38 16.55 1.49
CA ARG A 56 -39.19 16.54 2.73
C ARG A 56 -38.62 17.52 3.75
N GLU A 57 -39.50 18.10 4.56
CA GLU A 57 -39.09 18.92 5.69
C GLU A 57 -38.18 18.10 6.64
N GLY A 58 -37.04 18.67 7.03
CA GLY A 58 -36.03 18.00 7.84
C GLY A 58 -35.10 17.02 7.11
N ALA A 59 -35.27 16.79 5.80
CA ALA A 59 -34.41 15.90 5.02
C ALA A 59 -33.17 16.62 4.43
N GLY A 60 -32.06 15.89 4.36
CA GLY A 60 -30.92 16.22 3.49
C GLY A 60 -29.67 16.84 4.13
N GLY A 61 -29.48 16.65 5.44
CA GLY A 61 -28.25 17.01 6.13
C GLY A 61 -28.00 18.51 6.22
N GLU A 62 -26.74 18.90 6.33
CA GLU A 62 -26.28 20.30 6.44
C GLU A 62 -26.35 21.06 5.11
N PHE A 63 -26.25 20.35 3.98
CA PHE A 63 -26.16 20.95 2.63
C PHE A 63 -27.24 20.45 1.65
N PRO A 64 -28.54 20.46 2.01
CA PRO A 64 -29.60 19.80 1.23
C PRO A 64 -29.79 20.45 -0.15
N LYS A 65 -29.73 21.78 -0.22
CA LYS A 65 -29.87 22.53 -1.49
C LYS A 65 -28.69 22.29 -2.43
N LEU A 66 -27.49 22.21 -1.88
CA LEU A 66 -26.27 21.94 -2.65
C LEU A 66 -26.33 20.52 -3.21
N ARG A 67 -26.67 19.52 -2.38
CA ARG A 67 -26.86 18.13 -2.79
C ARG A 67 -27.92 18.02 -3.89
N TYR A 68 -29.03 18.71 -3.74
CA TYR A 68 -30.10 18.73 -4.73
C TYR A 68 -29.61 19.27 -6.08
N PHE A 69 -29.01 20.45 -6.08
CA PHE A 69 -28.48 21.10 -7.28
C PHE A 69 -27.48 20.22 -8.04
N ILE A 70 -26.43 19.73 -7.35
CA ILE A 70 -25.38 18.94 -8.01
C ILE A 70 -25.91 17.59 -8.51
N THR A 71 -26.91 17.01 -7.86
CA THR A 71 -27.52 15.75 -8.30
C THR A 71 -28.34 15.93 -9.57
N MET A 72 -29.15 16.99 -9.63
CA MET A 72 -29.86 17.33 -10.86
C MET A 72 -28.89 17.58 -12.01
N ALA A 73 -27.85 18.38 -11.75
CA ALA A 73 -26.85 18.70 -12.76
C ALA A 73 -26.09 17.45 -13.24
N LYS A 74 -25.66 16.55 -12.32
CA LYS A 74 -25.07 15.26 -12.70
C LYS A 74 -26.03 14.43 -13.54
N ASN A 75 -27.29 14.29 -13.11
CA ASN A 75 -28.27 13.45 -13.82
C ASN A 75 -28.54 13.93 -15.25
N ILE A 76 -28.52 15.26 -15.49
CA ILE A 76 -28.60 15.83 -16.83
C ILE A 76 -27.41 15.38 -17.68
N VAL A 77 -26.19 15.56 -17.17
CA VAL A 77 -24.96 15.17 -17.88
C VAL A 77 -24.89 13.66 -18.11
N GLU A 78 -25.28 12.87 -17.12
CA GLU A 78 -25.33 11.42 -17.21
C GLU A 78 -26.29 10.97 -18.31
N ALA A 79 -27.48 11.56 -18.39
CA ALA A 79 -28.46 11.25 -19.44
C ALA A 79 -27.95 11.60 -20.84
N GLU A 80 -27.27 12.75 -21.01
CA GLU A 80 -26.62 13.12 -22.27
C GLU A 80 -25.54 12.09 -22.66
N ARG A 81 -24.72 11.66 -21.69
CA ARG A 81 -23.66 10.68 -21.93
C ARG A 81 -24.17 9.29 -22.29
N PHE A 82 -25.25 8.83 -21.68
CA PHE A 82 -25.93 7.61 -22.13
C PHE A 82 -26.43 7.75 -23.58
N GLY A 83 -26.97 8.91 -23.95
CA GLY A 83 -27.37 9.21 -25.32
C GLY A 83 -26.22 9.07 -26.31
N GLU A 84 -25.05 9.64 -26.00
CA GLU A 84 -23.84 9.54 -26.84
C GLU A 84 -23.36 8.09 -27.01
N VAL A 85 -23.38 7.30 -25.92
CA VAL A 85 -23.05 5.86 -25.96
C VAL A 85 -24.04 5.10 -26.86
N TRP A 86 -25.34 5.37 -26.75
CA TRP A 86 -26.35 4.71 -27.57
C TRP A 86 -26.31 5.15 -29.03
N GLU A 87 -25.93 6.39 -29.33
CA GLU A 87 -25.64 6.82 -30.69
C GLU A 87 -24.49 6.03 -31.31
N GLN A 88 -23.43 5.76 -30.53
CA GLN A 88 -22.35 4.88 -30.99
C GLN A 88 -22.88 3.47 -31.28
N PHE A 89 -23.70 2.90 -30.38
CA PHE A 89 -24.31 1.59 -30.60
C PHE A 89 -25.20 1.55 -31.84
N ALA A 90 -25.96 2.63 -32.08
CA ALA A 90 -26.83 2.78 -33.25
C ALA A 90 -26.04 2.82 -34.56
N ARG A 91 -24.87 3.50 -34.57
CA ARG A 91 -23.97 3.52 -35.74
C ARG A 91 -23.42 2.13 -36.06
N GLU A 92 -23.11 1.34 -35.04
CA GLU A 92 -22.58 -0.02 -35.18
C GLU A 92 -23.67 -1.06 -35.54
N ARG A 93 -24.94 -0.79 -35.22
CA ARG A 93 -26.16 -1.60 -35.48
C ARG A 93 -26.19 -3.01 -34.87
N LYS A 94 -25.05 -3.61 -34.56
CA LYS A 94 -24.93 -4.96 -34.02
C LYS A 94 -25.48 -5.04 -32.59
N GLU A 95 -26.42 -5.96 -32.38
CA GLU A 95 -26.98 -6.31 -31.07
C GLU A 95 -27.44 -5.09 -30.26
N PHE A 96 -27.96 -4.07 -30.96
CA PHE A 96 -28.28 -2.76 -30.39
C PHE A 96 -29.11 -2.84 -29.10
N GLY A 97 -30.23 -3.57 -29.14
CA GLY A 97 -31.11 -3.73 -27.97
C GLY A 97 -30.40 -4.35 -26.77
N THR A 98 -29.62 -5.40 -26.99
CA THR A 98 -28.81 -6.05 -25.93
C THR A 98 -27.79 -5.09 -25.35
N ARG A 99 -27.09 -4.32 -26.18
CA ARG A 99 -26.07 -3.36 -25.73
C ARG A 99 -26.65 -2.20 -24.93
N VAL A 100 -27.80 -1.67 -25.36
CA VAL A 100 -28.54 -0.66 -24.59
C VAL A 100 -28.91 -1.23 -23.21
N VAL A 101 -29.46 -2.44 -23.17
CA VAL A 101 -29.83 -3.09 -21.91
C VAL A 101 -28.63 -3.37 -21.03
N ASN A 102 -27.51 -3.83 -21.60
CA ASN A 102 -26.27 -4.09 -20.88
C ASN A 102 -25.70 -2.80 -20.27
N SER A 103 -25.65 -1.71 -21.04
CA SER A 103 -25.20 -0.40 -20.52
C SER A 103 -26.07 0.14 -19.38
N LEU A 104 -27.28 -0.37 -19.22
CA LEU A 104 -28.24 0.03 -18.21
C LEU A 104 -28.34 -0.94 -17.02
N LYS A 105 -27.79 -2.15 -17.16
CA LYS A 105 -27.67 -3.12 -16.07
C LYS A 105 -26.47 -2.69 -15.24
N GLY A 106 -26.71 -2.22 -14.03
CA GLY A 106 -25.62 -1.74 -13.17
C GLY A 106 -24.66 -2.88 -12.84
N HIS A 107 -23.43 -2.77 -13.32
CA HIS A 107 -22.29 -3.46 -12.76
C HIS A 107 -21.46 -2.44 -11.96
N TRP A 108 -21.04 -2.84 -10.76
CA TRP A 108 -20.27 -1.97 -9.88
C TRP A 108 -18.81 -1.98 -10.31
N GLY A 109 -18.16 -0.81 -10.30
CA GLY A 109 -16.72 -0.73 -10.52
C GLY A 109 -15.96 -1.57 -9.49
N GLN A 110 -15.16 -2.53 -9.95
CA GLN A 110 -14.37 -3.41 -9.08
C GLN A 110 -13.03 -2.80 -8.66
N ASP A 111 -12.51 -1.87 -9.47
CA ASP A 111 -11.17 -1.30 -9.35
C ASP A 111 -11.19 0.20 -9.72
N PRO A 112 -10.30 1.06 -9.17
CA PRO A 112 -10.23 2.47 -9.54
C PRO A 112 -10.14 2.73 -11.05
N LEU A 113 -9.48 1.86 -11.82
CA LEU A 113 -9.33 1.97 -13.28
C LEU A 113 -10.37 1.17 -14.08
N SER A 114 -11.43 0.70 -13.43
CA SER A 114 -12.55 0.03 -14.11
C SER A 114 -13.25 0.97 -15.09
N ALA A 115 -13.78 0.42 -16.18
CA ALA A 115 -14.51 1.20 -17.18
C ALA A 115 -15.72 1.95 -16.59
N HIS A 116 -16.41 1.37 -15.61
CA HIS A 116 -17.49 2.00 -14.85
C HIS A 116 -17.01 3.27 -14.13
N ASN A 117 -15.94 3.17 -13.32
CA ASN A 117 -15.43 4.32 -12.57
C ASN A 117 -14.90 5.41 -13.52
N MET A 118 -14.27 5.02 -14.64
CA MET A 118 -13.83 5.96 -15.65
C MET A 118 -14.98 6.67 -16.36
N PHE A 119 -16.08 5.96 -16.65
CA PHE A 119 -17.31 6.54 -17.20
C PHE A 119 -17.93 7.55 -16.24
N GLU A 120 -18.15 7.15 -14.98
CA GLU A 120 -18.71 8.01 -13.95
C GLU A 120 -17.82 9.24 -13.71
N ASN A 121 -16.50 9.09 -13.75
CA ASN A 121 -15.60 10.23 -13.64
C ASN A 121 -15.73 11.20 -14.83
N LYS A 122 -15.92 10.69 -16.07
CA LYS A 122 -16.16 11.56 -17.24
C LYS A 122 -17.44 12.38 -17.09
N VAL A 123 -18.50 11.79 -16.55
CA VAL A 123 -19.75 12.51 -16.21
C VAL A 123 -19.45 13.66 -15.25
N GLN A 124 -18.65 13.42 -14.20
CA GLN A 124 -18.26 14.47 -13.26
C GLN A 124 -17.43 15.58 -13.92
N ARG A 125 -16.49 15.24 -14.81
CA ARG A 125 -15.67 16.24 -15.54
C ARG A 125 -16.52 17.15 -16.41
N ILE A 126 -17.45 16.59 -17.18
CA ILE A 126 -18.35 17.37 -18.04
C ILE A 126 -19.29 18.24 -17.21
N LEU A 127 -19.76 17.76 -16.05
CA LEU A 127 -20.50 18.58 -15.10
C LEU A 127 -19.70 19.84 -14.72
N ILE A 128 -18.41 19.71 -14.42
CA ILE A 128 -17.56 20.85 -14.05
C ILE A 128 -17.33 21.80 -15.22
N GLU A 129 -17.11 21.30 -16.42
CA GLU A 129 -17.02 22.12 -17.63
C GLU A 129 -18.31 22.95 -17.84
N LYS A 130 -19.48 22.33 -17.69
CA LYS A 130 -20.77 23.01 -17.81
C LYS A 130 -21.00 24.02 -16.69
N LEU A 131 -20.59 23.72 -15.46
CA LEU A 131 -20.65 24.68 -14.34
C LEU A 131 -19.76 25.90 -14.61
N LYS A 132 -18.53 25.69 -15.10
CA LYS A 132 -17.62 26.79 -15.47
C LYS A 132 -18.16 27.66 -16.61
N LYS A 133 -18.83 27.04 -17.59
CA LYS A 133 -19.51 27.80 -18.65
C LYS A 133 -20.64 28.66 -18.06
N MET A 134 -21.48 28.06 -17.22
CA MET A 134 -22.58 28.75 -16.55
C MET A 134 -22.10 29.91 -15.68
N THR A 135 -20.96 29.77 -14.98
CA THR A 135 -20.41 30.85 -14.17
C THR A 135 -19.95 32.03 -15.02
N GLY A 136 -19.36 31.76 -16.19
CA GLY A 136 -19.01 32.77 -17.19
C GLY A 136 -20.23 33.55 -17.69
N ASP A 137 -21.28 32.84 -18.08
CA ASP A 137 -22.54 33.46 -18.56
C ASP A 137 -23.16 34.34 -17.47
N LEU A 138 -23.24 33.84 -16.23
CA LEU A 138 -23.77 34.59 -15.08
C LEU A 138 -22.91 35.82 -14.71
N ALA A 139 -21.59 35.75 -14.90
CA ALA A 139 -20.71 36.89 -14.63
C ALA A 139 -20.94 38.05 -15.60
N THR A 140 -21.36 37.76 -16.83
CA THR A 140 -21.62 38.78 -17.87
C THR A 140 -23.02 39.38 -17.80
N SER A 141 -23.90 38.90 -16.91
CA SER A 141 -25.32 39.26 -16.89
C SER A 141 -25.63 40.65 -16.31
N GLY A 142 -24.63 41.38 -15.81
CA GLY A 142 -24.78 42.72 -15.21
C GLY A 142 -25.55 42.78 -13.87
N ASN A 143 -25.93 41.64 -13.29
CA ASN A 143 -26.73 41.56 -12.06
C ASN A 143 -25.83 41.22 -10.85
N SER A 144 -25.78 42.11 -9.85
CA SER A 144 -24.91 41.96 -8.66
C SER A 144 -25.20 40.71 -7.82
N SER A 145 -26.44 40.22 -7.79
CA SER A 145 -26.80 38.97 -7.10
C SER A 145 -26.30 37.73 -7.85
N LEU A 146 -26.34 37.77 -9.19
CA LEU A 146 -25.83 36.70 -10.06
C LEU A 146 -24.30 36.68 -10.08
N LEU A 147 -23.63 37.83 -9.93
CA LEU A 147 -22.18 37.91 -9.77
C LEU A 147 -21.70 37.19 -8.50
N ARG A 148 -22.40 37.33 -7.38
CA ARG A 148 -22.07 36.60 -6.14
C ARG A 148 -22.26 35.10 -6.30
N LEU A 149 -23.36 34.68 -6.92
CA LEU A 149 -23.63 33.28 -7.22
C LEU A 149 -22.58 32.68 -8.15
N SER A 150 -22.20 33.41 -9.20
CA SER A 150 -21.15 33.03 -10.15
C SER A 150 -19.83 32.74 -9.44
N ARG A 151 -19.41 33.61 -8.50
CA ARG A 151 -18.18 33.38 -7.72
C ARG A 151 -18.26 32.11 -6.87
N SER A 152 -19.38 31.88 -6.18
CA SER A 152 -19.56 30.66 -5.38
C SER A 152 -19.55 29.39 -6.24
N LEU A 153 -20.21 29.43 -7.40
CA LEU A 153 -20.23 28.31 -8.34
C LEU A 153 -18.84 28.07 -8.97
N SER A 154 -18.05 29.12 -9.19
CA SER A 154 -16.68 29.01 -9.67
C SER A 154 -15.84 28.25 -8.64
N ASN A 155 -15.91 28.63 -7.37
CA ASN A 155 -15.20 27.93 -6.30
C ASN A 155 -15.63 26.46 -6.20
N VAL A 156 -16.93 26.15 -6.34
CA VAL A 156 -17.41 24.76 -6.37
C VAL A 156 -16.79 23.99 -7.53
N ALA A 157 -16.71 24.60 -8.71
CA ALA A 157 -16.14 23.97 -9.90
C ALA A 157 -14.61 23.78 -9.80
N ASP A 158 -13.89 24.77 -9.27
CA ASP A 158 -12.43 24.75 -9.16
C ASP A 158 -11.95 23.78 -8.07
N CYS A 159 -12.71 23.64 -6.98
CA CYS A 159 -12.37 22.75 -5.87
C CYS A 159 -12.89 21.31 -6.03
N TYR A 160 -13.63 21.02 -7.11
CA TYR A 160 -14.46 19.81 -7.20
C TYR A 160 -13.70 18.48 -7.18
N HIS A 161 -12.43 18.49 -7.55
CA HIS A 161 -11.58 17.30 -7.61
C HIS A 161 -10.42 17.37 -6.62
N LEU A 162 -10.36 18.44 -5.84
CA LEU A 162 -9.26 18.69 -4.93
C LEU A 162 -9.52 18.00 -3.60
N ALA A 163 -8.43 17.58 -2.99
CA ALA A 163 -8.38 17.23 -1.59
C ALA A 163 -7.11 17.82 -0.97
N LEU A 164 -7.21 18.24 0.28
CA LEU A 164 -6.09 18.75 1.06
C LEU A 164 -5.66 17.68 2.06
N SER A 165 -4.39 17.32 2.03
CA SER A 165 -3.75 16.50 3.05
C SER A 165 -2.92 17.40 3.96
N PHE A 166 -3.11 17.27 5.26
CA PHE A 166 -2.35 18.01 6.27
C PHE A 166 -1.17 17.17 6.78
N PRO A 167 -0.11 17.83 7.30
CA PRO A 167 1.06 17.12 7.85
C PRO A 167 0.77 16.16 9.01
N ASP A 168 -0.36 16.35 9.73
CA ASP A 168 -0.79 15.50 10.85
C ASP A 168 -1.58 14.25 10.39
N GLY A 169 -1.63 13.98 9.08
CA GLY A 169 -2.44 12.92 8.49
C GLY A 169 -3.93 13.28 8.37
N GLY A 170 -4.33 14.48 8.80
CA GLY A 170 -5.65 15.03 8.54
C GLY A 170 -5.89 15.15 7.04
N PHE A 171 -7.11 14.87 6.61
CA PHE A 171 -7.50 14.94 5.21
C PHE A 171 -8.83 15.67 5.08
N ILE A 172 -8.92 16.60 4.14
CA ILE A 172 -10.15 17.32 3.83
C ILE A 172 -10.43 17.21 2.33
N PRO A 173 -11.54 16.57 1.90
CA PRO A 173 -12.00 16.71 0.54
C PRO A 173 -12.50 18.13 0.30
N CYS A 174 -12.29 18.67 -0.90
CA CYS A 174 -12.75 20.02 -1.23
C CYS A 174 -13.99 20.00 -2.13
N SER A 175 -14.47 18.82 -2.55
CA SER A 175 -15.61 18.75 -3.47
C SER A 175 -16.95 18.97 -2.75
N ALA A 176 -17.79 19.81 -3.35
CA ALA A 176 -19.17 19.99 -2.92
C ALA A 176 -19.96 18.67 -2.92
N TRP A 177 -19.64 17.75 -3.84
CA TRP A 177 -20.30 16.46 -3.94
C TRP A 177 -20.02 15.56 -2.75
N THR A 178 -18.76 15.44 -2.35
CA THR A 178 -18.35 14.61 -1.21
C THR A 178 -18.98 15.14 0.09
N TRP A 179 -18.90 16.44 0.36
CA TRP A 179 -19.51 17.03 1.56
C TRP A 179 -21.03 16.92 1.57
N ALA A 180 -21.69 17.32 0.49
CA ALA A 180 -23.14 17.30 0.44
C ALA A 180 -23.69 15.87 0.42
N GLY A 181 -22.98 14.92 -0.22
CA GLY A 181 -23.32 13.51 -0.23
C GLY A 181 -23.11 12.82 1.12
N TYR A 182 -21.99 13.09 1.79
CA TYR A 182 -21.68 12.56 3.12
C TYR A 182 -22.70 13.05 4.16
N SER A 183 -22.95 14.36 4.20
CA SER A 183 -23.90 14.96 5.12
C SER A 183 -25.34 14.49 4.88
N PHE A 184 -25.75 14.34 3.62
CA PHE A 184 -27.09 13.83 3.27
C PHE A 184 -27.34 12.41 3.79
N LYS A 185 -26.29 11.57 3.87
CA LYS A 185 -26.36 10.21 4.43
C LYS A 185 -26.32 10.16 5.97
N GLY A 186 -26.32 11.32 6.63
CA GLY A 186 -26.23 11.43 8.09
C GLY A 186 -24.80 11.52 8.63
N GLY A 187 -23.81 11.65 7.75
CA GLY A 187 -22.42 11.92 8.13
C GLY A 187 -22.30 13.25 8.88
N LYS A 188 -21.47 13.28 9.93
CA LYS A 188 -21.14 14.47 10.72
C LYS A 188 -19.64 14.74 10.68
N GLY A 189 -19.24 16.00 10.78
CA GLY A 189 -17.84 16.41 10.71
C GLY A 189 -17.25 16.26 9.31
N VAL A 190 -15.94 15.99 9.24
CA VAL A 190 -15.20 15.86 7.97
C VAL A 190 -15.53 14.53 7.28
N PRO A 191 -15.79 14.50 5.95
CA PRO A 191 -16.04 13.25 5.24
C PRO A 191 -14.84 12.28 5.32
N THR A 192 -15.14 11.00 5.53
CA THR A 192 -14.12 9.95 5.65
C THR A 192 -13.58 9.52 4.28
N PRO A 193 -12.41 8.84 4.22
CA PRO A 193 -11.83 8.35 2.97
C PRO A 193 -12.77 7.48 2.10
N LEU A 194 -13.70 6.76 2.73
CA LEU A 194 -14.72 5.96 2.03
C LEU A 194 -15.72 6.81 1.21
N SER A 195 -15.76 8.12 1.44
CA SER A 195 -16.64 9.04 0.71
C SER A 195 -16.00 9.64 -0.54
N LEU A 196 -14.70 9.42 -0.76
CA LEU A 196 -13.84 10.13 -1.74
C LEU A 196 -13.88 9.59 -3.17
N HIS A 197 -14.98 8.94 -3.57
CA HIS A 197 -15.11 8.41 -4.92
C HIS A 197 -14.83 9.47 -6.00
N VAL A 198 -15.33 10.71 -5.85
CA VAL A 198 -15.10 11.77 -6.84
C VAL A 198 -13.61 12.09 -6.97
N GLU A 199 -12.94 12.41 -5.86
CA GLU A 199 -11.54 12.82 -5.84
C GLU A 199 -10.62 11.66 -6.29
N LYS A 200 -10.85 10.45 -5.75
CA LYS A 200 -10.11 9.23 -6.09
C LYS A 200 -10.23 8.90 -7.58
N ASP A 201 -11.45 8.85 -8.11
CA ASP A 201 -11.69 8.46 -9.49
C ASP A 201 -11.20 9.54 -10.46
N TRP A 202 -11.19 10.82 -10.02
CA TRP A 202 -10.63 11.91 -10.80
C TRP A 202 -9.13 11.79 -10.98
N ALA A 203 -8.40 11.57 -9.88
CA ALA A 203 -6.96 11.33 -9.91
C ALA A 203 -6.63 10.07 -10.73
N SER A 204 -7.41 9.00 -10.55
CA SER A 204 -7.23 7.73 -11.27
C SER A 204 -7.40 7.90 -12.79
N ARG A 205 -8.43 8.64 -13.22
CA ARG A 205 -8.64 8.94 -14.65
C ARG A 205 -7.55 9.83 -15.21
N GLU A 206 -7.13 10.86 -14.47
CA GLU A 206 -6.05 11.75 -14.90
C GLU A 206 -4.75 10.98 -15.12
N PHE A 207 -4.42 10.12 -14.17
CA PHE A 207 -3.27 9.22 -14.27
C PHE A 207 -3.34 8.32 -15.50
N LEU A 208 -4.47 7.63 -15.72
CA LEU A 208 -4.63 6.74 -16.88
C LEU A 208 -4.58 7.50 -18.20
N VAL A 209 -5.16 8.70 -18.28
CA VAL A 209 -5.13 9.55 -19.48
C VAL A 209 -3.69 9.98 -19.80
N GLU A 210 -2.92 10.40 -18.81
CA GLU A 210 -1.51 10.77 -19.02
C GLU A 210 -0.66 9.57 -19.43
N LEU A 211 -0.88 8.41 -18.82
CA LEU A 211 -0.24 7.16 -19.26
C LEU A 211 -0.59 6.83 -20.71
N LEU A 212 -1.87 6.84 -21.08
CA LEU A 212 -2.31 6.56 -22.44
C LEU A 212 -1.66 7.51 -23.44
N LYS A 213 -1.60 8.82 -23.14
CA LYS A 213 -0.92 9.81 -23.98
C LYS A 213 0.56 9.49 -24.17
N ALA A 214 1.26 9.09 -23.10
CA ALA A 214 2.67 8.70 -23.17
C ALA A 214 2.90 7.50 -24.10
N TRP A 215 1.91 6.61 -24.22
CA TRP A 215 1.92 5.45 -25.11
C TRP A 215 1.28 5.69 -26.48
N GLY A 216 1.04 6.95 -26.87
CA GLY A 216 0.45 7.31 -28.17
C GLY A 216 -1.06 7.05 -28.28
N GLY A 217 -1.72 6.73 -27.17
CA GLY A 217 -3.17 6.67 -27.04
C GLY A 217 -3.82 8.04 -26.83
N SER A 218 -5.15 8.05 -26.72
CA SER A 218 -5.93 9.26 -26.47
C SER A 218 -7.09 8.99 -25.52
N GLU A 219 -7.60 10.04 -24.88
CA GLU A 219 -8.82 9.95 -24.07
C GLU A 219 -10.03 9.52 -24.92
N GLU A 220 -10.07 9.89 -26.21
CA GLU A 220 -11.13 9.45 -27.13
C GLU A 220 -11.09 7.93 -27.36
N ASN A 221 -9.90 7.34 -27.48
CA ASN A 221 -9.75 5.89 -27.60
C ASN A 221 -10.24 5.18 -26.33
N MET A 222 -9.97 5.76 -25.15
CA MET A 222 -10.45 5.24 -23.87
C MET A 222 -11.97 5.32 -23.76
N ASP A 223 -12.57 6.47 -24.09
CA ASP A 223 -14.03 6.64 -24.06
C ASP A 223 -14.74 5.68 -25.02
N ARG A 224 -14.16 5.43 -26.19
CA ARG A 224 -14.67 4.42 -27.14
C ARG A 224 -14.61 3.01 -26.56
N LYS A 225 -13.52 2.67 -25.87
CA LYS A 225 -13.36 1.36 -25.22
C LYS A 225 -14.32 1.18 -24.05
N ILE A 226 -14.56 2.23 -23.26
CA ILE A 226 -15.57 2.25 -22.20
C ILE A 226 -16.96 1.95 -22.78
N ALA A 227 -17.36 2.65 -23.84
CA ALA A 227 -18.66 2.41 -24.49
C ALA A 227 -18.79 0.97 -25.02
N GLU A 228 -17.71 0.42 -25.60
CA GLU A 228 -17.67 -0.99 -26.02
C GLU A 228 -17.95 -1.95 -24.85
N LEU A 229 -17.24 -1.78 -23.73
CA LEU A 229 -17.37 -2.61 -22.53
C LEU A 229 -18.76 -2.47 -21.88
N MET A 230 -19.32 -1.26 -21.82
CA MET A 230 -20.70 -1.05 -21.36
C MET A 230 -21.71 -1.82 -22.21
N GLY A 231 -21.53 -1.82 -23.54
CA GLY A 231 -22.38 -2.60 -24.44
C GLY A 231 -22.25 -4.11 -24.24
N GLN A 232 -21.08 -4.58 -23.79
CA GLN A 232 -20.81 -5.98 -23.49
C GLN A 232 -21.25 -6.39 -22.08
N GLY A 233 -21.60 -5.44 -21.19
CA GLY A 233 -21.84 -5.70 -19.77
C GLY A 233 -20.55 -6.02 -19.00
N MET A 234 -19.41 -5.52 -19.48
CA MET A 234 -18.05 -5.75 -18.96
C MET A 234 -17.45 -4.47 -18.37
N GLU A 235 -18.27 -3.59 -17.83
CA GLU A 235 -17.81 -2.30 -17.29
C GLU A 235 -17.01 -2.42 -15.97
N SER A 236 -16.94 -3.61 -15.37
CA SER A 236 -16.03 -3.92 -14.27
C SER A 236 -14.56 -4.06 -14.70
N GLU A 237 -14.30 -4.26 -16.00
CA GLU A 237 -12.95 -4.50 -16.52
C GLU A 237 -12.02 -3.30 -16.31
N ASN A 238 -10.76 -3.60 -15.96
CA ASN A 238 -9.72 -2.60 -15.76
C ASN A 238 -9.15 -2.15 -17.12
N LEU A 239 -9.26 -0.86 -17.40
CA LEU A 239 -8.85 -0.30 -18.69
C LEU A 239 -7.34 -0.28 -18.91
N ALA A 240 -6.53 -0.16 -17.84
CA ALA A 240 -5.08 -0.19 -17.97
C ALA A 240 -4.60 -1.54 -18.55
N ARG A 241 -5.18 -2.64 -18.07
CA ARG A 241 -4.93 -4.00 -18.59
C ARG A 241 -5.25 -4.15 -20.08
N LEU A 242 -6.32 -3.49 -20.53
CA LEU A 242 -6.83 -3.63 -21.89
C LEU A 242 -6.18 -2.68 -22.89
N MET A 243 -5.60 -1.57 -22.42
CA MET A 243 -5.18 -0.46 -23.28
C MET A 243 -3.69 -0.13 -23.23
N LEU A 244 -2.96 -0.53 -22.19
CA LEU A 244 -1.53 -0.24 -22.07
C LEU A 244 -0.67 -1.44 -22.55
N PRO A 245 0.24 -1.24 -23.52
CA PRO A 245 1.13 -2.31 -23.97
C PRO A 245 2.14 -2.65 -22.87
N GLY A 246 2.52 -3.93 -22.77
CA GLY A 246 3.41 -4.38 -21.70
C GLY A 246 2.75 -4.46 -20.32
N TRP A 247 1.45 -4.17 -20.22
CA TRP A 247 0.60 -4.72 -19.15
C TRP A 247 0.30 -6.19 -19.47
N GLU A 248 1.33 -6.97 -19.77
CA GLU A 248 1.31 -8.34 -19.29
C GLU A 248 1.22 -8.16 -17.78
N ALA A 249 0.22 -8.76 -17.13
CA ALA A 249 0.31 -8.87 -15.69
C ALA A 249 1.74 -9.37 -15.44
N VAL A 250 2.58 -8.56 -14.76
CA VAL A 250 3.66 -9.13 -13.97
C VAL A 250 2.97 -10.30 -13.34
N GLU A 251 3.37 -11.52 -13.69
CA GLU A 251 2.69 -12.71 -13.22
C GLU A 251 2.54 -12.45 -11.73
N GLU A 252 1.32 -12.12 -11.32
CA GLU A 252 1.01 -11.99 -9.92
C GLU A 252 0.96 -13.48 -9.59
N VAL A 253 2.16 -14.05 -9.44
CA VAL A 253 2.43 -14.98 -8.38
C VAL A 253 2.19 -14.15 -7.12
N MET A 254 0.92 -13.80 -6.89
CA MET A 254 0.32 -13.93 -5.59
C MET A 254 0.62 -15.40 -5.29
N PRO A 255 1.66 -15.70 -4.48
CA PRO A 255 1.79 -17.07 -3.99
C PRO A 255 0.41 -17.40 -3.45
N GLU A 256 -0.19 -18.49 -3.90
CA GLU A 256 -1.57 -18.85 -3.60
C GLU A 256 -1.83 -18.55 -2.12
N GLN A 257 -2.39 -17.37 -1.82
CA GLN A 257 -2.74 -17.01 -0.46
C GLN A 257 -4.10 -17.64 -0.30
N LEU A 258 -4.08 -18.98 -0.26
CA LEU A 258 -5.21 -19.78 0.14
C LEU A 258 -5.81 -19.07 1.34
N PRO A 259 -7.14 -18.86 1.40
CA PRO A 259 -7.78 -18.32 2.58
C PRO A 259 -7.34 -19.20 3.75
N ARG A 260 -6.39 -18.68 4.53
CA ARG A 260 -5.78 -19.50 5.57
C ARG A 260 -6.87 -19.68 6.62
N PRO A 261 -7.21 -20.92 7.02
CA PRO A 261 -7.89 -21.09 8.31
C PRO A 261 -7.09 -20.28 9.33
N ALA A 262 -7.78 -19.60 10.26
CA ALA A 262 -7.14 -18.69 11.22
C ALA A 262 -5.82 -19.32 11.72
N GLU A 263 -4.69 -18.79 11.26
CA GLU A 263 -3.38 -19.31 11.64
C GLU A 263 -3.30 -19.23 13.17
N PRO A 264 -2.65 -20.18 13.85
CA PRO A 264 -2.43 -20.06 15.27
C PRO A 264 -1.62 -18.80 15.55
N GLU A 265 -1.92 -18.11 16.64
CA GLU A 265 -1.17 -16.93 17.05
C GLU A 265 0.25 -17.32 17.49
N ALA A 266 1.24 -16.51 17.12
CA ALA A 266 2.57 -16.59 17.70
C ALA A 266 2.55 -16.00 19.11
N GLY A 267 3.39 -16.52 19.99
CA GLY A 267 3.72 -15.92 21.27
C GLY A 267 4.39 -14.55 21.11
N LYS A 268 4.43 -13.78 22.21
CA LYS A 268 5.01 -12.44 22.24
C LYS A 268 6.51 -12.49 22.58
N LEU A 269 7.26 -11.56 22.03
CA LEU A 269 8.62 -11.26 22.47
C LEU A 269 8.56 -10.59 23.87
N SER A 270 9.41 -11.05 24.78
CA SER A 270 9.58 -10.51 26.12
C SER A 270 10.65 -9.43 26.12
N ARG A 271 10.28 -8.19 26.44
CA ARG A 271 11.23 -7.08 26.54
C ARG A 271 12.24 -7.31 27.66
N PHE A 272 13.49 -6.98 27.39
CA PHE A 272 14.48 -6.92 28.46
C PHE A 272 14.17 -5.75 29.40
N ALA A 273 14.10 -6.02 30.71
CA ALA A 273 13.78 -5.01 31.72
C ALA A 273 14.80 -3.86 31.78
N GLY A 274 16.03 -4.08 31.32
CA GLY A 274 17.08 -3.06 31.22
C GLY A 274 17.01 -2.20 29.96
N ASN A 275 15.99 -2.35 29.10
CA ASN A 275 15.82 -1.51 27.93
C ASN A 275 15.62 -0.02 28.32
N PRO A 276 16.07 0.93 27.47
CA PRO A 276 16.92 0.71 26.28
C PRO A 276 18.38 0.37 26.61
N ILE A 277 18.99 -0.52 25.83
CA ILE A 277 20.37 -1.00 26.02
C ILE A 277 21.44 -0.07 25.39
N ILE A 278 21.07 0.75 24.40
CA ILE A 278 21.96 1.79 23.84
C ILE A 278 21.17 3.09 23.66
N LYS A 279 21.68 4.18 24.25
CA LYS A 279 21.16 5.55 24.13
C LYS A 279 22.21 6.48 23.51
N ALA A 280 21.75 7.56 22.88
CA ALA A 280 22.63 8.57 22.30
C ALA A 280 23.55 9.19 23.37
N ILE A 281 24.77 9.54 22.97
CA ILE A 281 25.77 10.21 23.81
C ILE A 281 25.99 11.60 23.22
N ALA A 282 25.59 12.64 23.95
CA ALA A 282 25.59 14.01 23.43
C ALA A 282 26.99 14.50 23.01
N GLU A 283 28.04 14.01 23.68
CA GLU A 283 29.43 14.34 23.42
C GLU A 283 29.99 13.68 22.14
N HIS A 284 29.37 12.60 21.66
CA HIS A 284 29.79 11.89 20.46
C HIS A 284 29.04 12.44 19.24
N GLN A 285 29.67 13.38 18.52
CA GLN A 285 29.02 14.14 17.44
C GLN A 285 28.29 13.29 16.38
N TRP A 286 28.75 12.07 16.10
CA TRP A 286 28.21 11.19 15.06
C TRP A 286 26.98 10.38 15.51
N GLU A 287 26.73 10.29 16.83
CA GLU A 287 25.63 9.51 17.43
C GLU A 287 24.85 10.32 18.49
N SER A 288 24.99 11.64 18.46
CA SER A 288 24.49 12.54 19.50
C SER A 288 22.96 12.64 19.53
N LYS A 289 22.26 12.27 18.45
CA LYS A 289 20.80 12.32 18.36
C LYS A 289 20.15 10.96 18.55
N TYR A 290 20.49 9.99 17.71
CA TYR A 290 19.74 8.75 17.57
C TYR A 290 20.66 7.54 17.43
N VAL A 291 20.33 6.42 18.08
CA VAL A 291 21.05 5.13 18.00
C VAL A 291 20.08 3.95 17.96
N PHE A 292 19.71 3.49 16.77
CA PHE A 292 18.55 2.63 16.55
C PHE A 292 18.80 1.63 15.40
N ASN A 293 17.77 0.90 15.00
CA ASN A 293 17.78 -0.09 13.90
C ASN A 293 19.01 -1.01 13.87
N PRO A 294 19.28 -1.74 14.97
CA PRO A 294 20.48 -2.55 15.10
C PRO A 294 20.42 -3.83 14.25
N GLY A 295 21.46 -4.03 13.45
CA GLY A 295 21.86 -5.36 13.01
C GLY A 295 22.59 -6.09 14.14
N ALA A 296 22.62 -7.43 14.09
CA ALA A 296 23.35 -8.21 15.06
C ALA A 296 23.92 -9.50 14.44
N ILE A 297 25.08 -9.92 14.92
CA ILE A 297 25.67 -11.22 14.58
C ILE A 297 26.35 -11.81 15.81
N ARG A 298 26.18 -13.12 16.04
CA ARG A 298 26.86 -13.84 17.12
C ARG A 298 28.09 -14.56 16.57
N LEU A 299 29.25 -14.30 17.18
CA LEU A 299 30.54 -14.86 16.78
C LEU A 299 31.34 -15.18 18.05
N ASN A 300 31.89 -16.39 18.15
CA ASN A 300 32.77 -16.82 19.24
C ASN A 300 32.20 -16.51 20.64
N GLY A 301 30.93 -16.83 20.88
CA GLY A 301 30.25 -16.64 22.16
C GLY A 301 29.83 -15.20 22.47
N LYS A 302 30.05 -14.24 21.56
CA LYS A 302 29.68 -12.83 21.75
C LYS A 302 28.72 -12.35 20.68
N VAL A 303 27.82 -11.45 21.06
CA VAL A 303 26.99 -10.71 20.12
C VAL A 303 27.65 -9.39 19.77
N TYR A 304 27.77 -9.14 18.47
CA TYR A 304 28.21 -7.89 17.88
C TYR A 304 26.97 -7.17 17.35
N ILE A 305 26.62 -6.04 17.98
CA ILE A 305 25.44 -5.24 17.70
C ILE A 305 25.87 -4.03 16.88
N LEU A 306 25.48 -4.00 15.61
CA LEU A 306 25.79 -2.92 14.69
C LEU A 306 24.60 -1.99 14.59
N TYR A 307 24.62 -0.88 15.33
CA TYR A 307 23.50 0.06 15.41
C TYR A 307 23.67 1.21 14.42
N ARG A 308 22.57 1.61 13.79
CA ARG A 308 22.51 2.87 13.05
C ARG A 308 22.59 4.02 14.04
N ALA A 309 23.45 4.98 13.77
CA ALA A 309 23.62 6.19 14.56
C ALA A 309 23.47 7.43 13.68
N CYS A 310 22.91 8.49 14.25
CA CYS A 310 22.76 9.76 13.58
C CYS A 310 23.11 10.90 14.55
N GLY A 311 23.93 11.83 14.07
CA GLY A 311 24.39 12.99 14.81
C GLY A 311 23.63 14.26 14.45
N GLU A 312 24.15 15.41 14.90
CA GLU A 312 23.63 16.72 14.51
C GLU A 312 23.74 17.00 13.00
N ASP A 313 24.66 16.33 12.32
CA ASP A 313 24.88 16.45 10.87
C ASP A 313 23.85 15.69 10.02
N GLU A 314 22.95 14.94 10.66
CA GLU A 314 21.90 14.13 10.03
C GLU A 314 22.44 13.05 9.07
N ILE A 315 23.70 12.66 9.23
CA ILE A 315 24.33 11.60 8.43
C ILE A 315 24.32 10.29 9.21
N SER A 316 23.63 9.29 8.67
CA SER A 316 23.58 7.96 9.31
C SER A 316 24.88 7.18 9.12
N ARG A 317 25.39 6.62 10.22
CA ARG A 317 26.61 5.80 10.29
C ARG A 317 26.34 4.55 11.11
N ILE A 318 27.23 3.55 11.05
CA ILE A 318 27.08 2.30 11.82
C ILE A 318 28.10 2.26 12.96
N GLY A 319 27.59 2.20 14.19
CA GLY A 319 28.36 1.96 15.41
C GLY A 319 28.50 0.48 15.74
N LEU A 320 29.33 0.16 16.74
CA LEU A 320 29.49 -1.21 17.22
C LEU A 320 29.43 -1.26 18.76
N ALA A 321 28.57 -2.14 19.25
CA ALA A 321 28.55 -2.57 20.64
C ALA A 321 28.73 -4.09 20.73
N ILE A 322 29.26 -4.58 21.85
CA ILE A 322 29.58 -5.99 22.09
C ILE A 322 28.99 -6.41 23.44
N SER A 323 28.39 -7.59 23.45
CA SER A 323 27.78 -8.19 24.64
C SER A 323 28.02 -9.70 24.64
N SER A 324 28.44 -10.29 25.76
CA SER A 324 28.58 -11.75 25.84
C SER A 324 27.24 -12.44 26.09
N ASP A 325 26.39 -11.88 26.95
CA ASP A 325 25.06 -12.41 27.27
C ASP A 325 23.97 -11.96 26.28
N GLY A 326 24.26 -10.95 25.45
CA GLY A 326 23.34 -10.35 24.49
C GLY A 326 22.37 -9.33 25.09
N LEU A 327 22.40 -9.09 26.40
CA LEU A 327 21.47 -8.22 27.13
C LEU A 327 22.18 -6.99 27.71
N HIS A 328 23.41 -7.15 28.19
CA HIS A 328 24.20 -6.07 28.78
C HIS A 328 25.39 -5.72 27.88
N ILE A 329 25.54 -4.42 27.57
CA ILE A 329 26.65 -3.95 26.75
C ILE A 329 27.94 -3.93 27.58
N GLU A 330 28.93 -4.71 27.17
CA GLU A 330 30.26 -4.77 27.80
C GLU A 330 31.21 -3.75 27.18
N GLU A 331 31.06 -3.51 25.88
CA GLU A 331 31.91 -2.62 25.12
C GLU A 331 31.10 -1.89 24.06
N ARG A 332 31.34 -0.59 23.90
CA ARG A 332 30.80 0.25 22.83
C ARG A 332 31.92 1.13 22.32
N LEU A 333 32.12 1.15 21.00
CA LEU A 333 33.17 1.98 20.41
C LEU A 333 32.77 3.45 20.39
N ASP A 334 33.75 4.34 20.54
CA ASP A 334 33.58 5.80 20.52
C ASP A 334 33.48 6.39 19.11
N SER A 335 33.77 5.57 18.09
CA SER A 335 33.84 5.95 16.68
C SER A 335 33.06 4.95 15.83
N PRO A 336 32.46 5.39 14.71
CA PRO A 336 31.74 4.49 13.81
C PRO A 336 32.68 3.46 13.18
N ILE A 337 32.17 2.26 12.89
CA ILE A 337 32.91 1.22 12.17
C ILE A 337 32.63 1.22 10.67
N PHE A 338 31.60 1.96 10.23
CA PHE A 338 31.20 2.08 8.83
C PHE A 338 30.48 3.41 8.61
N GLU A 339 30.92 4.18 7.62
CA GLU A 339 30.44 5.53 7.32
C GLU A 339 30.38 5.77 5.80
N PRO A 340 29.62 6.77 5.30
CA PRO A 340 29.57 7.11 3.88
C PRO A 340 30.95 7.36 3.25
N ALA A 341 31.21 6.73 2.11
CA ALA A 341 32.40 6.87 1.29
C ALA A 341 32.07 6.98 -0.22
N GLU A 342 30.85 6.59 -0.62
CA GLU A 342 30.40 6.55 -2.00
C GLU A 342 29.29 7.58 -2.29
N ASP A 343 29.09 7.90 -3.57
CA ASP A 343 28.11 8.92 -3.99
C ASP A 343 26.65 8.56 -3.66
N TRP A 344 26.31 7.28 -3.70
CA TRP A 344 24.95 6.78 -3.47
C TRP A 344 24.55 6.69 -1.99
N GLU A 345 25.45 7.00 -1.07
CA GLU A 345 25.24 6.91 0.39
C GLU A 345 25.61 8.21 1.11
N LYS A 346 25.76 9.33 0.38
CA LYS A 346 26.16 10.65 0.92
C LYS A 346 25.31 11.17 2.09
N LYS A 347 24.08 10.67 2.25
CA LYS A 347 23.18 11.01 3.36
C LYS A 347 23.10 9.94 4.44
N GLY A 348 23.66 8.76 4.21
CA GLY A 348 23.81 7.77 5.26
C GLY A 348 23.94 6.34 4.78
N CYS A 349 24.56 5.54 5.64
CA CYS A 349 24.49 4.09 5.64
C CYS A 349 23.51 3.67 6.74
N GLU A 350 22.40 3.04 6.38
CA GLU A 350 21.27 2.83 7.29
C GLU A 350 20.90 1.35 7.42
N ASP A 351 20.36 0.99 8.59
CA ASP A 351 19.64 -0.27 8.85
C ASP A 351 20.41 -1.55 8.44
N PRO A 352 21.58 -1.82 9.05
CA PRO A 352 22.46 -2.91 8.63
C PRO A 352 21.89 -4.29 8.96
N ARG A 353 21.99 -5.23 8.02
CA ARG A 353 21.63 -6.65 8.20
C ARG A 353 22.82 -7.53 7.84
N LEU A 354 23.18 -8.45 8.75
CA LEU A 354 24.46 -9.15 8.72
C LEU A 354 24.29 -10.66 8.57
N VAL A 355 25.10 -11.24 7.70
CA VAL A 355 25.13 -12.69 7.47
C VAL A 355 26.56 -13.14 7.26
N LEU A 356 26.98 -14.20 7.95
CA LEU A 356 28.26 -14.87 7.69
C LEU A 356 28.09 -15.88 6.55
N ILE A 357 28.85 -15.72 5.47
CA ILE A 357 28.90 -16.67 4.35
C ILE A 357 30.36 -17.03 4.11
N GLY A 358 30.71 -18.29 4.38
CA GLY A 358 32.11 -18.72 4.40
C GLY A 358 32.89 -17.95 5.47
N GLU A 359 34.04 -17.38 5.09
CA GLU A 359 34.91 -16.62 5.99
C GLU A 359 34.68 -15.10 5.93
N ARG A 360 33.52 -14.65 5.44
CA ARG A 360 33.21 -13.22 5.28
C ARG A 360 31.85 -12.86 5.85
N ILE A 361 31.81 -11.74 6.56
CA ILE A 361 30.57 -11.10 7.00
C ILE A 361 30.09 -10.23 5.84
N HIS A 362 28.88 -10.51 5.36
CA HIS A 362 28.18 -9.70 4.39
C HIS A 362 27.18 -8.81 5.11
N MET A 363 27.18 -7.53 4.77
CA MET A 363 26.25 -6.54 5.28
C MET A 363 25.45 -5.95 4.13
N LEU A 364 24.13 -6.13 4.17
CA LEU A 364 23.20 -5.36 3.36
C LEU A 364 22.74 -4.16 4.18
N TYR A 365 22.67 -2.99 3.54
CA TYR A 365 22.27 -1.75 4.20
C TYR A 365 21.56 -0.83 3.19
N THR A 366 20.74 0.07 3.70
CA THR A 366 20.12 1.12 2.89
C THR A 366 21.14 2.23 2.71
N ALA A 367 21.56 2.46 1.48
CA ALA A 367 22.33 3.62 1.07
C ALA A 367 21.39 4.75 0.68
N TYR A 368 21.53 5.90 1.35
CA TYR A 368 20.69 7.07 1.10
C TYR A 368 21.50 8.21 0.49
N SER A 369 21.03 8.74 -0.64
CA SER A 369 21.69 9.81 -1.41
C SER A 369 20.86 11.08 -1.53
N SER A 370 19.78 11.21 -0.76
CA SER A 370 18.69 12.20 -0.91
C SER A 370 17.82 12.09 -2.17
N VAL A 371 18.19 11.26 -3.15
CA VAL A 371 17.38 11.02 -4.36
C VAL A 371 16.54 9.76 -4.22
N ALA A 372 17.17 8.67 -3.80
CA ALA A 372 16.51 7.39 -3.55
C ALA A 372 17.19 6.68 -2.37
N ALA A 373 16.40 5.88 -1.65
CA ALA A 373 16.90 4.87 -0.73
C ALA A 373 17.11 3.59 -1.52
N GLN A 374 18.32 3.04 -1.49
CA GLN A 374 18.68 1.88 -2.30
C GLN A 374 19.47 0.85 -1.49
N ILE A 375 19.40 -0.42 -1.88
CA ILE A 375 20.19 -1.46 -1.22
C ILE A 375 21.63 -1.41 -1.69
N ALA A 376 22.56 -1.28 -0.75
CA ALA A 376 23.98 -1.42 -0.98
C ALA A 376 24.53 -2.66 -0.26
N CYS A 377 25.61 -3.21 -0.81
CA CYS A 377 26.26 -4.40 -0.29
C CYS A 377 27.69 -4.07 0.16
N ALA A 378 28.04 -4.48 1.37
CA ALA A 378 29.41 -4.42 1.87
C ALA A 378 29.83 -5.79 2.43
N SER A 379 31.13 -6.03 2.52
CA SER A 379 31.64 -7.24 3.18
C SER A 379 33.01 -7.01 3.83
N ILE A 380 33.31 -7.79 4.87
CA ILE A 380 34.61 -7.80 5.54
C ILE A 380 35.00 -9.24 5.87
N GLY A 381 36.30 -9.56 5.85
CA GLY A 381 36.79 -10.85 6.31
C GLY A 381 36.48 -11.06 7.79
N LEU A 382 36.09 -12.28 8.18
CA LEU A 382 35.78 -12.60 9.58
C LEU A 382 36.98 -12.30 10.49
N GLU A 383 38.18 -12.67 10.06
CA GLU A 383 39.41 -12.38 10.81
C GLU A 383 39.66 -10.87 10.92
N ASP A 384 39.44 -10.10 9.85
CA ASP A 384 39.59 -8.64 9.86
C ASP A 384 38.61 -7.99 10.83
N PHE A 385 37.36 -8.45 10.85
CA PHE A 385 36.32 -7.97 11.76
C PHE A 385 36.67 -8.26 13.22
N LEU A 386 37.06 -9.50 13.54
CA LEU A 386 37.44 -9.88 14.91
C LEU A 386 38.71 -9.15 15.39
N ASN A 387 39.63 -8.82 14.49
CA ASN A 387 40.83 -8.02 14.76
C ASN A 387 40.63 -6.51 14.60
N ARG A 388 39.39 -6.04 14.50
CA ARG A 388 39.04 -4.61 14.49
C ARG A 388 39.65 -3.81 13.35
N ARG A 389 39.85 -4.44 12.19
CA ARG A 389 40.44 -3.82 11.00
C ARG A 389 39.34 -3.17 10.13
N TRP A 390 38.61 -2.21 10.69
CA TRP A 390 37.40 -1.62 10.06
C TRP A 390 37.64 -0.99 8.69
N SER A 391 38.84 -0.48 8.43
CA SER A 391 39.22 0.02 7.10
C SER A 391 39.26 -1.07 6.00
N ARG A 392 39.08 -2.35 6.36
CA ARG A 392 38.96 -3.49 5.44
C ARG A 392 37.53 -3.78 4.99
N TRP A 393 36.55 -2.99 5.40
CA TRP A 393 35.23 -3.05 4.79
C TRP A 393 35.32 -2.76 3.28
N GLU A 394 34.88 -3.72 2.48
CA GLU A 394 34.77 -3.58 1.02
C GLU A 394 33.33 -3.20 0.68
N LYS A 395 33.12 -1.94 0.31
CA LYS A 395 31.86 -1.50 -0.30
C LYS A 395 31.84 -1.94 -1.76
N ARG A 396 30.76 -2.60 -2.15
CA ARG A 396 30.60 -3.13 -3.52
C ARG A 396 29.85 -2.10 -4.35
N SER A 397 28.67 -2.47 -4.84
CA SER A 397 27.78 -1.59 -5.58
C SER A 397 26.36 -1.76 -5.05
N LEU A 398 25.43 -0.99 -5.60
CA LEU A 398 24.01 -1.11 -5.33
C LEU A 398 23.49 -2.45 -5.88
N ALA A 399 22.65 -3.15 -5.12
CA ALA A 399 22.07 -4.42 -5.55
C ALA A 399 21.18 -4.19 -6.79
N PHE A 400 20.33 -3.15 -6.74
CA PHE A 400 19.42 -2.77 -7.83
C PHE A 400 19.54 -1.27 -8.14
N PRO A 401 20.54 -0.86 -8.95
CA PRO A 401 20.76 0.54 -9.28
C PRO A 401 19.53 1.17 -9.99
N GLY A 402 19.09 2.35 -9.53
CA GLY A 402 17.97 3.10 -10.11
C GLY A 402 16.58 2.73 -9.58
N PHE A 403 16.48 1.86 -8.58
CA PHE A 403 15.22 1.45 -7.95
C PHE A 403 15.23 1.82 -6.48
N GLU A 404 14.11 2.35 -5.99
CA GLU A 404 13.90 2.55 -4.56
C GLU A 404 13.62 1.20 -3.91
N ASP A 405 14.47 0.81 -2.97
CA ASP A 405 14.46 -0.51 -2.35
C ASP A 405 15.22 -0.49 -1.03
N LYS A 406 14.80 -1.30 -0.06
CA LYS A 406 15.37 -1.38 1.29
C LYS A 406 15.04 -2.69 1.97
N ASP A 407 15.30 -2.78 3.27
CA ASP A 407 14.92 -3.92 4.13
C ASP A 407 15.54 -5.26 3.70
N ALA A 408 16.72 -5.20 3.08
CA ALA A 408 17.31 -6.36 2.43
C ALA A 408 18.13 -7.23 3.37
N THR A 409 17.98 -8.55 3.25
CA THR A 409 18.81 -9.53 3.95
C THR A 409 19.15 -10.73 3.06
N LEU A 410 20.28 -11.38 3.33
CA LEU A 410 20.72 -12.58 2.63
C LEU A 410 20.34 -13.83 3.42
N PHE A 411 20.24 -14.96 2.73
CA PHE A 411 20.33 -16.25 3.38
C PHE A 411 21.81 -16.66 3.57
N PRO A 412 22.17 -17.35 4.66
CA PRO A 412 23.55 -17.76 4.95
C PRO A 412 24.06 -18.94 4.11
N GLN A 413 23.27 -19.40 3.13
CA GLN A 413 23.63 -20.51 2.25
C GLN A 413 23.01 -20.36 0.86
N MET A 414 23.51 -21.13 -0.10
CA MET A 414 22.91 -21.24 -1.43
C MET A 414 21.74 -22.23 -1.44
N PHE A 415 20.80 -22.01 -2.35
CA PHE A 415 19.68 -22.88 -2.66
C PHE A 415 19.70 -23.17 -4.16
N ASN A 416 19.79 -24.45 -4.52
CA ASN A 416 19.88 -24.88 -5.92
C ASN A 416 20.97 -24.12 -6.71
N GLY A 417 22.14 -23.93 -6.10
CA GLY A 417 23.29 -23.24 -6.72
C GLY A 417 23.20 -21.72 -6.76
N ARG A 418 22.17 -21.10 -6.17
CA ARG A 418 21.97 -19.64 -6.17
C ARG A 418 21.92 -19.08 -4.74
N TYR A 419 22.50 -17.90 -4.55
CA TYR A 419 22.25 -17.05 -3.39
C TYR A 419 20.84 -16.47 -3.44
N VAL A 420 20.28 -16.21 -2.26
CA VAL A 420 18.92 -15.70 -2.09
C VAL A 420 18.95 -14.44 -1.25
N MET A 421 18.26 -13.42 -1.72
CA MET A 421 18.05 -12.15 -1.04
C MET A 421 16.56 -11.94 -0.83
N TYR A 422 16.17 -11.55 0.38
CA TYR A 422 14.91 -10.85 0.60
C TYR A 422 15.16 -9.36 0.57
N HIS A 423 14.23 -8.62 0.00
CA HIS A 423 14.26 -7.16 -0.11
C HIS A 423 12.83 -6.62 -0.21
N ARG A 424 12.67 -5.32 -0.43
CA ARG A 424 11.37 -4.67 -0.32
C ARG A 424 11.25 -3.51 -1.29
N ILE A 425 10.55 -3.82 -2.39
CA ILE A 425 9.85 -2.82 -3.19
C ILE A 425 8.47 -2.60 -2.54
N GLU A 426 8.22 -1.38 -2.04
CA GLU A 426 7.00 -1.06 -1.29
C GLU A 426 5.74 -1.46 -2.09
N PRO A 427 4.75 -2.14 -1.49
CA PRO A 427 4.57 -2.40 -0.05
C PRO A 427 4.95 -3.82 0.43
N SER A 428 5.59 -4.64 -0.41
CA SER A 428 5.68 -6.10 -0.22
C SER A 428 7.12 -6.58 0.02
N ILE A 429 7.28 -7.73 0.67
CA ILE A 429 8.58 -8.42 0.75
C ILE A 429 8.78 -9.24 -0.53
N TRP A 430 9.92 -9.04 -1.18
CA TRP A 430 10.32 -9.72 -2.40
C TRP A 430 11.45 -10.71 -2.15
N ILE A 431 11.57 -11.68 -3.06
CA ILE A 431 12.67 -12.64 -3.12
C ILE A 431 13.38 -12.53 -4.47
N SER A 432 14.70 -12.55 -4.44
CA SER A 432 15.58 -12.54 -5.61
C SER A 432 16.69 -13.56 -5.50
N PHE A 433 17.18 -14.00 -6.66
CA PHE A 433 18.18 -15.04 -6.79
C PHE A 433 19.40 -14.54 -7.56
N SER A 434 20.59 -15.04 -7.23
CA SER A 434 21.81 -14.76 -8.00
C SER A 434 22.80 -15.90 -7.89
N GLU A 435 23.55 -16.21 -8.95
CA GLU A 435 24.66 -17.18 -8.89
C GLU A 435 25.89 -16.62 -8.15
N ARG A 436 25.93 -15.29 -7.93
CA ARG A 436 27.07 -14.59 -7.32
C ARG A 436 26.59 -13.55 -6.30
N LEU A 437 27.40 -13.31 -5.27
CA LEU A 437 27.14 -12.26 -4.28
C LEU A 437 27.51 -10.84 -4.78
N ASP A 438 28.22 -10.75 -5.92
CA ASP A 438 28.62 -9.49 -6.52
C ASP A 438 27.41 -8.68 -7.00
N CYS A 439 27.48 -7.35 -6.87
CA CYS A 439 26.45 -6.43 -7.36
C CYS A 439 26.83 -5.84 -8.73
N PRO A 440 25.84 -5.45 -9.56
CA PRO A 440 24.39 -5.54 -9.31
C PRO A 440 23.86 -6.98 -9.42
N TRP A 441 22.78 -7.27 -8.68
CA TRP A 441 22.08 -8.55 -8.78
C TRP A 441 21.20 -8.60 -10.03
N PRO A 442 20.97 -9.78 -10.64
CA PRO A 442 20.08 -9.91 -11.78
C PRO A 442 18.65 -9.55 -11.38
N ARG A 443 17.87 -9.05 -12.35
CA ARG A 443 16.45 -8.66 -12.17
C ARG A 443 15.45 -9.75 -12.59
N GLU A 444 15.99 -10.87 -13.08
CA GLU A 444 15.22 -12.05 -13.49
C GLU A 444 14.75 -12.82 -12.25
N ASP A 445 13.60 -13.48 -12.34
CA ASP A 445 13.00 -14.28 -11.24
C ASP A 445 12.66 -13.52 -9.95
N HIS A 446 12.60 -12.19 -9.98
CA HIS A 446 12.10 -11.39 -8.86
C HIS A 446 10.61 -11.63 -8.68
N ARG A 447 10.19 -11.96 -7.46
CA ARG A 447 8.78 -12.17 -7.15
C ARG A 447 8.43 -11.71 -5.75
N ILE A 448 7.17 -11.35 -5.55
CA ILE A 448 6.61 -11.09 -4.23
C ILE A 448 6.59 -12.40 -3.46
N LEU A 449 7.20 -12.42 -2.28
CA LEU A 449 7.09 -13.52 -1.33
C LEU A 449 5.87 -13.34 -0.42
N VAL A 450 5.70 -12.13 0.10
CA VAL A 450 4.61 -11.78 1.03
C VAL A 450 4.14 -10.37 0.72
N GLY A 451 2.83 -10.16 0.61
CA GLY A 451 2.21 -8.85 0.55
C GLY A 451 1.57 -8.41 1.88
N PRO A 452 1.19 -7.14 2.02
CA PRO A 452 0.47 -6.63 3.19
C PRO A 452 -0.77 -7.46 3.54
N GLY A 453 -1.14 -7.51 4.81
CA GLY A 453 -2.36 -8.19 5.24
C GLY A 453 -3.61 -7.51 4.68
N ALA A 454 -4.68 -8.28 4.48
CA ALA A 454 -5.94 -7.73 3.97
C ALA A 454 -6.69 -6.92 5.06
N GLY A 455 -7.40 -5.88 4.63
CA GLY A 455 -8.23 -5.07 5.53
C GLY A 455 -7.40 -4.19 6.47
N MET A 456 -7.92 -3.93 7.67
CA MET A 456 -7.24 -3.12 8.70
C MET A 456 -6.31 -3.97 9.57
N SER A 457 -5.55 -4.89 8.97
CA SER A 457 -4.57 -5.70 9.72
C SER A 457 -3.42 -4.82 10.23
N TRP A 458 -2.75 -5.30 11.27
CA TRP A 458 -1.62 -4.60 11.88
C TRP A 458 -0.42 -4.40 10.92
N ASP A 459 -0.39 -5.16 9.83
CA ASP A 459 0.59 -5.16 8.76
C ASP A 459 -0.05 -4.92 7.37
N GLY A 460 -1.17 -4.19 7.36
CA GLY A 460 -2.02 -3.99 6.17
C GLY A 460 -1.61 -2.82 5.26
N PHE A 461 -0.79 -1.88 5.74
CA PHE A 461 -0.31 -0.77 4.92
C PHE A 461 0.96 -1.13 4.14
N LYS A 462 2.00 -1.59 4.83
CA LYS A 462 3.23 -2.11 4.22
C LYS A 462 3.97 -3.06 5.14
N ILE A 463 4.81 -3.89 4.55
CA ILE A 463 5.70 -4.82 5.26
C ILE A 463 7.12 -4.76 4.69
N GLY A 464 8.08 -5.23 5.47
CA GLY A 464 9.46 -5.37 5.02
C GLY A 464 10.27 -6.34 5.87
N GLY A 465 11.39 -6.80 5.32
CA GLY A 465 12.33 -7.66 6.03
C GLY A 465 12.85 -6.98 7.30
N GLY A 466 12.95 -7.75 8.38
CA GLY A 466 13.53 -7.29 9.64
C GLY A 466 14.89 -7.91 9.84
N SER A 467 14.93 -9.02 10.57
CA SER A 467 16.15 -9.76 10.86
C SER A 467 16.60 -10.66 9.70
N GLN A 468 17.86 -11.08 9.76
CA GLN A 468 18.36 -12.18 8.94
C GLN A 468 17.67 -13.51 9.28
N PRO A 469 17.63 -14.47 8.32
CA PRO A 469 17.06 -15.78 8.57
C PRO A 469 17.83 -16.59 9.61
N ILE A 470 17.13 -17.08 10.64
CA ILE A 470 17.65 -17.99 11.66
C ILE A 470 17.19 -19.41 11.35
N LYS A 471 18.12 -20.35 11.24
CA LYS A 471 17.80 -21.74 10.95
C LYS A 471 17.23 -22.43 12.20
N THR A 472 16.06 -23.03 12.06
CA THR A 472 15.43 -23.87 13.09
C THR A 472 15.21 -25.27 12.52
N LYS A 473 14.91 -26.26 13.36
CA LYS A 473 14.51 -27.59 12.87
C LYS A 473 13.19 -27.60 12.07
N TYR A 474 12.43 -26.50 12.10
CA TYR A 474 11.13 -26.34 11.44
C TYR A 474 11.19 -25.56 10.13
N GLY A 475 12.27 -24.82 9.88
CA GLY A 475 12.34 -23.83 8.81
C GLY A 475 13.31 -22.70 9.13
N TRP A 476 13.45 -21.78 8.19
CA TRP A 476 14.11 -20.50 8.44
C TRP A 476 13.10 -19.53 9.08
N LEU A 477 13.38 -19.13 10.31
CA LEU A 477 12.60 -18.15 11.06
C LEU A 477 13.15 -16.74 10.79
N LEU A 478 12.27 -15.82 10.40
CA LEU A 478 12.59 -14.41 10.18
C LEU A 478 11.64 -13.55 11.00
N THR A 479 12.14 -12.45 11.56
CA THR A 479 11.31 -11.38 12.09
C THR A 479 11.12 -10.35 10.98
N TYR A 480 9.89 -9.95 10.73
CA TYR A 480 9.55 -8.91 9.75
C TYR A 480 8.81 -7.78 10.46
N HIS A 481 8.81 -6.58 9.86
CA HIS A 481 7.99 -5.48 10.36
C HIS A 481 6.73 -5.32 9.53
N GLY A 482 5.66 -4.90 10.19
CA GLY A 482 4.39 -4.53 9.57
C GLY A 482 3.93 -3.17 10.06
N VAL A 483 3.33 -2.42 9.15
CA VAL A 483 2.79 -1.08 9.39
C VAL A 483 1.30 -1.12 9.13
N ASP A 484 0.52 -0.56 10.05
CA ASP A 484 -0.91 -0.38 9.87
C ASP A 484 -1.23 0.97 9.21
N HIS A 485 -2.51 1.21 8.91
CA HIS A 485 -2.96 2.48 8.32
C HIS A 485 -2.87 3.68 9.28
N SER A 486 -2.50 3.46 10.54
CA SER A 486 -2.19 4.48 11.55
C SER A 486 -0.68 4.70 11.69
N TRP A 487 0.14 4.14 10.80
CA TRP A 487 1.60 4.26 10.79
C TRP A 487 2.30 3.68 12.03
N VAL A 488 1.65 2.74 12.73
CA VAL A 488 2.28 2.04 13.86
C VAL A 488 3.10 0.87 13.35
N TYR A 489 4.40 0.86 13.67
CA TYR A 489 5.31 -0.23 13.29
C TYR A 489 5.34 -1.29 14.38
N ARG A 490 5.06 -2.54 13.98
CA ARG A 490 5.09 -3.73 14.84
C ARG A 490 5.94 -4.81 14.22
N LEU A 491 6.35 -5.81 15.00
CA LEU A 491 7.08 -6.98 14.53
C LEU A 491 6.17 -8.20 14.46
N GLY A 492 6.37 -9.03 13.43
CA GLY A 492 5.81 -10.38 13.30
C GLY A 492 6.88 -11.39 12.90
N VAL A 493 6.48 -12.63 12.69
CA VAL A 493 7.41 -13.70 12.24
C VAL A 493 6.94 -14.38 10.97
N LEU A 494 7.92 -14.76 10.14
CA LEU A 494 7.76 -15.64 8.98
C LEU A 494 8.58 -16.92 9.21
N LEU A 495 8.04 -18.06 8.81
CA LEU A 495 8.76 -19.33 8.71
C LEU A 495 8.74 -19.77 7.26
N VAL A 496 9.91 -19.96 6.65
CA VAL A 496 10.03 -20.48 5.26
C VAL A 496 10.78 -21.81 5.24
N ALA A 497 10.59 -22.59 4.18
CA ALA A 497 11.12 -23.95 4.12
C ALA A 497 12.65 -23.99 4.04
N LEU A 498 13.25 -25.04 4.63
CA LEU A 498 14.70 -25.22 4.69
C LEU A 498 15.34 -25.47 3.32
N ASP A 499 14.59 -26.04 2.39
CA ASP A 499 14.99 -26.45 1.04
C ASP A 499 14.60 -25.43 -0.04
N ASP A 500 13.54 -24.65 0.20
CA ASP A 500 13.05 -23.62 -0.70
C ASP A 500 12.65 -22.35 0.07
N PRO A 501 13.47 -21.28 0.05
CA PRO A 501 13.14 -20.03 0.72
C PRO A 501 11.95 -19.33 0.06
N GLY A 502 11.59 -19.67 -1.18
CA GLY A 502 10.35 -19.19 -1.80
C GLY A 502 9.07 -19.77 -1.20
N ARG A 503 9.16 -20.82 -0.37
CA ARG A 503 8.01 -21.52 0.20
C ARG A 503 7.74 -21.08 1.63
N LEU A 504 6.72 -20.23 1.80
CA LEU A 504 6.24 -19.78 3.10
C LEU A 504 5.46 -20.90 3.81
N LEU A 505 5.93 -21.29 5.00
CA LEU A 505 5.31 -22.30 5.86
C LEU A 505 4.35 -21.69 6.87
N TYR A 506 4.69 -20.50 7.41
CA TYR A 506 3.89 -19.81 8.42
C TYR A 506 4.17 -18.31 8.43
N ARG A 507 3.14 -17.51 8.73
CA ARG A 507 3.19 -16.08 8.99
C ARG A 507 2.31 -15.81 10.20
N SER A 508 2.83 -15.10 11.21
CA SER A 508 2.04 -14.80 12.40
C SER A 508 0.83 -13.91 12.06
N PRO A 509 -0.40 -14.27 12.48
CA PRO A 509 -1.58 -13.43 12.26
C PRO A 509 -1.60 -12.20 13.19
N ASN A 510 -0.88 -12.27 14.31
CA ASN A 510 -0.73 -11.25 15.33
C ASN A 510 0.70 -10.67 15.34
N PRO A 511 0.90 -9.44 15.85
CA PRO A 511 2.23 -8.93 16.12
C PRO A 511 2.86 -9.67 17.29
N VAL A 512 4.12 -10.05 17.17
CA VAL A 512 4.93 -10.63 18.27
C VAL A 512 5.53 -9.54 19.17
N LEU A 513 5.66 -8.30 18.68
CA LEU A 513 6.04 -7.12 19.47
C LEU A 513 5.35 -5.88 18.89
N GLU A 514 4.83 -5.02 19.75
CA GLU A 514 4.16 -3.77 19.37
C GLU A 514 4.50 -2.65 20.35
N PRO A 515 4.53 -1.37 19.96
CA PRO A 515 4.90 -0.28 20.85
C PRO A 515 3.99 -0.20 22.09
N GLU A 516 4.57 -0.33 23.28
CA GLU A 516 3.85 -0.27 24.56
C GLU A 516 4.59 0.57 25.60
N GLU A 517 5.92 0.56 25.55
CA GLU A 517 6.75 1.27 26.51
C GLU A 517 6.95 2.74 26.12
N SER A 518 7.22 3.61 27.09
CA SER A 518 7.37 5.05 26.85
C SER A 518 8.49 5.39 25.85
N TYR A 519 9.55 4.57 25.80
CA TYR A 519 10.64 4.68 24.83
C TYR A 519 10.28 4.20 23.41
N GLU A 520 9.14 3.53 23.22
CA GLU A 520 8.59 3.07 21.94
C GLU A 520 7.44 3.97 21.44
N LEU A 521 6.61 4.48 22.36
CA LEU A 521 5.50 5.40 22.09
C LEU A 521 5.95 6.84 21.87
N ALA A 522 7.06 7.21 22.50
CA ALA A 522 7.75 8.49 22.43
C ALA A 522 7.05 9.72 23.02
N GLU A 523 7.25 9.92 24.32
CA GLU A 523 6.64 11.01 25.08
C GLU A 523 7.37 12.38 24.98
N GLN A 524 8.58 12.46 24.38
CA GLN A 524 9.28 13.69 23.95
C GLN A 524 10.66 13.40 23.29
N GLY A 525 11.04 14.13 22.23
CA GLY A 525 12.41 14.14 21.67
C GLY A 525 12.80 12.98 20.74
N CYS A 526 11.85 12.12 20.36
CA CYS A 526 12.10 11.01 19.43
C CYS A 526 12.18 11.45 17.97
N TYR A 527 12.69 10.58 17.10
CA TYR A 527 12.61 10.77 15.65
C TYR A 527 11.23 10.39 15.09
N VAL A 528 10.73 9.18 15.40
CA VAL A 528 9.43 8.68 14.89
C VAL A 528 8.66 7.95 16.02
N PRO A 529 7.50 8.45 16.48
CA PRO A 529 6.72 7.79 17.56
C PRO A 529 6.05 6.51 17.09
N ASN A 530 5.70 5.63 18.04
CA ASN A 530 4.96 4.36 17.81
C ASN A 530 5.71 3.38 16.89
N VAL A 531 7.00 3.15 17.16
CA VAL A 531 7.85 2.27 16.35
C VAL A 531 8.58 1.24 17.20
N VAL A 532 8.44 -0.03 16.80
CA VAL A 532 9.42 -1.08 17.06
C VAL A 532 9.91 -1.64 15.72
N PHE A 533 11.22 -1.61 15.48
CA PHE A 533 11.81 -1.98 14.19
C PHE A 533 13.10 -2.80 14.36
N THR A 534 13.23 -3.96 13.71
CA THR A 534 14.42 -4.81 13.86
C THR A 534 15.21 -4.92 12.56
N CYS A 535 16.55 -4.97 12.68
CA CYS A 535 17.46 -5.34 11.59
C CYS A 535 18.30 -6.57 11.94
N GLY A 536 18.11 -7.15 13.13
CA GLY A 536 19.04 -8.14 13.68
C GLY A 536 18.42 -9.02 14.74
N ALA A 537 18.48 -10.33 14.51
CA ALA A 537 18.13 -11.33 15.51
C ALA A 537 19.19 -12.44 15.52
N VAL A 538 19.55 -12.92 16.72
CA VAL A 538 20.57 -13.96 16.88
C VAL A 538 20.10 -15.01 17.90
N PRO A 539 20.59 -16.25 17.81
CA PRO A 539 20.48 -17.21 18.90
C PRO A 539 21.05 -16.67 20.23
N SER A 540 20.43 -17.02 21.35
CA SER A 540 20.95 -16.69 22.69
C SER A 540 22.30 -17.37 22.98
N VAL A 541 22.57 -18.52 22.34
CA VAL A 541 23.81 -19.29 22.43
C VAL A 541 24.30 -19.67 21.03
N ASP A 542 25.59 -19.95 20.87
CA ASP A 542 26.16 -20.38 19.57
C ASP A 542 25.60 -21.75 19.15
N LYS A 543 24.52 -21.73 18.36
CA LYS A 543 23.85 -22.91 17.82
C LYS A 543 23.39 -22.63 16.40
N GLU A 544 23.75 -23.53 15.48
CA GLU A 544 23.44 -23.39 14.05
C GLU A 544 21.96 -23.66 13.75
N VAL A 545 21.36 -24.66 14.40
CA VAL A 545 19.96 -25.07 14.20
C VAL A 545 19.23 -25.02 15.52
N LEU A 546 18.27 -24.12 15.64
CA LEU A 546 17.49 -23.95 16.87
C LEU A 546 16.34 -24.97 16.99
N GLU A 547 16.07 -25.37 18.22
CA GLU A 547 15.01 -26.25 18.69
C GLU A 547 14.07 -25.47 19.62
N ASP A 548 13.05 -26.15 20.14
CA ASP A 548 11.91 -25.57 20.86
C ASP A 548 12.32 -24.66 22.02
N ASP A 549 13.23 -25.15 22.87
CA ASP A 549 13.67 -24.46 24.08
C ASP A 549 14.81 -23.46 23.85
N ASP A 550 15.36 -23.39 22.64
CA ASP A 550 16.36 -22.38 22.33
C ASP A 550 15.72 -21.01 22.22
N GLU A 551 16.45 -19.99 22.66
CA GLU A 551 15.97 -18.60 22.70
C GLU A 551 16.59 -17.78 21.58
N VAL A 552 15.81 -16.85 21.03
CA VAL A 552 16.24 -15.85 20.07
C VAL A 552 16.25 -14.48 20.74
N LEU A 553 17.35 -13.75 20.56
CA LEU A 553 17.50 -12.34 20.91
C LEU A 553 17.16 -11.49 19.68
N VAL A 554 16.12 -10.67 19.77
CA VAL A 554 15.70 -9.73 18.72
C VAL A 554 16.09 -8.31 19.15
N TYR A 555 17.05 -7.72 18.45
CA TYR A 555 17.47 -6.34 18.69
C TYR A 555 16.60 -5.41 17.85
N TYR A 556 16.07 -4.35 18.46
CA TYR A 556 15.13 -3.45 17.80
C TYR A 556 15.39 -1.99 18.14
N GLY A 557 15.18 -1.12 17.16
CA GLY A 557 15.03 0.31 17.34
C GLY A 557 13.66 0.61 17.94
N ALA A 558 13.64 1.46 18.96
CA ALA A 558 12.43 2.00 19.55
C ALA A 558 12.31 3.49 19.24
N ALA A 559 11.17 3.85 18.66
CA ALA A 559 10.84 5.21 18.22
C ALA A 559 11.91 5.91 17.36
N ASP A 560 12.65 5.14 16.55
CA ASP A 560 13.83 5.58 15.79
C ASP A 560 14.84 6.41 16.61
N THR A 561 14.99 6.09 17.89
CA THR A 561 15.76 6.90 18.84
C THR A 561 16.80 6.09 19.59
N THR A 562 16.44 4.88 20.02
CA THR A 562 17.24 4.08 20.94
C THR A 562 17.22 2.61 20.53
N THR A 563 18.20 1.83 20.98
CA THR A 563 18.30 0.40 20.72
C THR A 563 17.90 -0.39 21.95
N CYS A 564 17.07 -1.40 21.73
CA CYS A 564 16.48 -2.29 22.71
C CYS A 564 16.69 -3.75 22.30
N VAL A 565 16.41 -4.68 23.22
CA VAL A 565 16.41 -6.12 22.96
C VAL A 565 15.19 -6.79 23.58
N ALA A 566 14.65 -7.80 22.91
CA ALA A 566 13.60 -8.67 23.41
C ALA A 566 13.93 -10.13 23.12
N THR A 567 13.39 -11.06 23.91
CA THR A 567 13.64 -12.50 23.77
C THR A 567 12.36 -13.30 23.58
N ALA A 568 12.46 -14.45 22.93
CA ALA A 568 11.44 -15.49 22.96
C ALA A 568 12.06 -16.85 22.65
N LYS A 569 11.43 -17.93 23.13
CA LYS A 569 11.79 -19.27 22.68
C LYS A 569 11.32 -19.49 21.25
N VAL A 570 11.98 -20.37 20.52
CA VAL A 570 11.50 -20.81 19.19
C VAL A 570 10.09 -21.39 19.28
N SER A 571 9.77 -22.14 20.35
CA SER A 571 8.42 -22.68 20.57
C SER A 571 7.35 -21.62 20.79
N ASP A 572 7.72 -20.42 21.24
CA ASP A 572 6.79 -19.30 21.43
C ASP A 572 6.48 -18.68 20.07
N LEU A 573 7.51 -18.47 19.24
CA LEU A 573 7.36 -17.83 17.93
C LEU A 573 6.77 -18.76 16.86
N ILE A 574 6.94 -20.08 17.01
CA ILE A 574 6.40 -21.10 16.10
C ILE A 574 5.38 -21.96 16.86
N PRO A 575 4.07 -21.76 16.63
CA PRO A 575 3.02 -22.48 17.34
C PRO A 575 3.10 -24.00 17.17
N GLU A 576 2.58 -24.74 18.15
CA GLU A 576 2.66 -26.20 18.20
C GLU A 576 2.07 -26.87 16.94
N GLU A 577 0.98 -26.33 16.41
CA GLU A 577 0.30 -26.82 15.21
C GLU A 577 1.17 -26.70 13.96
N ILE A 578 2.08 -25.72 13.93
CA ILE A 578 3.05 -25.53 12.86
C ILE A 578 4.25 -26.47 13.08
N ARG A 579 4.72 -26.59 14.33
CA ARG A 579 5.86 -27.46 14.72
C ARG A 579 5.61 -28.94 14.48
N GLN A 580 4.40 -29.44 14.76
CA GLN A 580 4.06 -30.85 14.58
C GLN A 580 3.87 -31.28 13.13
N GLY A 581 4.00 -30.34 12.18
CA GLY A 581 3.74 -30.56 10.77
C GLY A 581 2.25 -30.79 10.55
N ARG A 582 1.52 -29.73 10.17
CA ARG A 582 0.17 -29.93 9.62
C ARG A 582 0.28 -30.97 8.52
N ASN A 583 -0.43 -32.09 8.70
CA ASN A 583 -0.69 -33.03 7.63
C ASN A 583 -1.64 -32.32 6.65
N THR A 584 -1.09 -31.43 5.82
CA THR A 584 -1.83 -30.60 4.88
C THR A 584 -2.61 -31.44 3.87
N ALA A 585 -2.35 -32.75 3.77
CA ALA A 585 -3.14 -33.70 3.00
C ALA A 585 -4.58 -33.90 3.50
N ALA A 586 -4.86 -33.77 4.80
CA ALA A 586 -6.16 -34.14 5.37
C ALA A 586 -7.30 -33.11 5.15
N ILE A 587 -6.98 -31.91 4.68
CA ILE A 587 -7.97 -30.84 4.45
C ILE A 587 -8.50 -30.88 3.00
N TRP A 588 -7.78 -31.51 2.07
CA TRP A 588 -8.16 -31.58 0.66
C TRP A 588 -9.12 -32.72 0.31
N ASP A 589 -9.15 -33.80 1.09
CA ASP A 589 -10.04 -34.95 0.85
C ASP A 589 -11.53 -34.67 1.15
N ASN A 590 -11.85 -33.51 1.76
CA ASN A 590 -13.20 -33.13 2.17
C ASN A 590 -13.79 -31.92 1.42
N MET A 591 -13.12 -31.37 0.40
CA MET A 591 -13.74 -30.36 -0.45
C MET A 591 -14.38 -31.02 -1.69
N PRO A 592 -15.67 -30.74 -1.97
CA PRO A 592 -16.29 -31.22 -3.20
C PRO A 592 -15.58 -30.58 -4.41
N PRO A 593 -15.43 -31.32 -5.53
CA PRO A 593 -14.79 -30.79 -6.72
C PRO A 593 -15.58 -29.59 -7.25
N GLY A 594 -14.92 -28.43 -7.32
CA GLY A 594 -15.44 -27.17 -7.85
C GLY A 594 -14.65 -26.70 -9.04
#